data_AF-A0A3D1SQR6-F1
#
_entry.id   AF-A0A3D1SQR6-F1
#
_cell.length_a   1.000
_cell.length_b   1.000
_cell.length_c   1.000
_cell.angle_alpha   90.00
_cell.angle_beta   90.00
_cell.angle_gamma   90.00
#
_symmetry.space_group_name_H-M   'P 1'
#
loop_
_entity.id
_entity.type
_entity.pdbx_description
1 polymer ?
#
loop_
_entity_poly.entity_id
_entity_poly.type
_entity_poly.pdbx_seq_one_letter_code
_entity_poly.pdbx_strand_id
1 'polypeptide(L)' 'AKVLWLQLGIRNVEAAHRAQEAGLTVVQDRCMKIEHARFFGGLHTVGLNTGVILARKL' A
#
# COMPACT_ATOMS: atom_id res chain seq x y z
N ALA A 1 12.75 -8.46 9.10
CA ALA A 1 12.00 -7.94 7.93
C ALA A 1 12.88 -6.96 7.16
N LYS A 2 12.54 -6.58 5.91
CA LYS A 2 13.35 -5.65 5.09
C LYS A 2 12.69 -4.30 4.84
N VAL A 3 11.35 -4.24 4.83
CA VAL A 3 10.57 -3.07 4.45
C VAL A 3 9.36 -2.94 5.38
N LEU A 4 9.05 -1.71 5.80
CA LEU A 4 7.77 -1.33 6.40
C LEU A 4 6.91 -0.63 5.34
N TRP A 5 5.70 -1.14 5.12
CA TRP A 5 4.76 -0.59 4.14
C TRP A 5 3.47 -0.12 4.83
N LEU A 6 3.22 1.18 4.85
CA LEU A 6 1.99 1.75 5.39
C LEU A 6 1.00 2.01 4.25
N GLN A 7 -0.21 1.45 4.39
CA GLN A 7 -1.29 1.60 3.40
C GLN A 7 -1.75 3.05 3.25
N LEU A 8 -2.55 3.28 2.21
CA LEU A 8 -3.18 4.58 1.95
C LEU A 8 -3.86 5.15 3.19
N GLY A 9 -3.66 6.43 3.43
CA GLY A 9 -4.18 7.15 4.59
C GLY A 9 -3.39 6.93 5.89
N ILE A 10 -2.42 6.01 5.92
CA ILE A 10 -1.59 5.75 7.10
C ILE A 10 -0.23 6.44 6.94
N ARG A 11 0.00 7.45 7.77
CA ARG A 11 1.25 8.23 7.83
C ARG A 11 1.62 8.49 9.27
N ASN A 12 2.87 8.24 9.62
CA ASN A 12 3.42 8.58 10.93
C ASN A 12 4.93 8.81 10.81
N VAL A 13 5.35 10.05 11.04
CA VAL A 13 6.76 10.47 10.89
C VAL A 13 7.67 9.81 11.92
N GLU A 14 7.23 9.76 13.18
CA GLU A 14 8.01 9.16 14.27
C GLU A 14 8.23 7.66 14.04
N ALA A 15 7.16 6.94 13.70
CA ALA A 15 7.25 5.51 13.42
C ALA A 15 8.13 5.21 12.19
N ALA A 16 8.06 6.06 11.15
CA ALA A 16 8.93 5.95 10.00
C ALA A 16 10.41 6.14 10.37
N HIS A 17 10.73 7.15 11.17
CA HIS A 17 12.11 7.41 11.61
C HIS A 17 12.66 6.22 12.40
N ARG A 18 11.90 5.72 13.38
CA ARG A 18 12.29 4.56 14.18
C ARG A 18 12.53 3.31 13.32
N ALA A 19 11.70 3.10 12.29
CA ALA A 19 11.88 1.99 11.36
C ALA A 19 13.12 2.16 10.47
N GLN A 20 13.40 3.38 10.03
CA GLN A 20 14.61 3.70 9.25
C GLN A 20 15.89 3.50 10.07
N GLU A 21 15.91 3.95 11.33
CA GLU A 21 17.03 3.72 12.26
C GLU A 21 17.26 2.23 12.53
N ALA A 22 16.18 1.43 12.56
CA ALA A 22 16.25 -0.02 12.64
C ALA A 22 16.68 -0.69 11.31
N GLY A 23 17.03 0.07 10.28
CA GLY A 23 17.52 -0.42 8.99
C GLY A 23 16.45 -0.88 8.02
N LEU A 24 15.17 -0.53 8.24
CA LEU A 24 14.09 -0.84 7.31
C LEU A 24 13.92 0.26 6.26
N THR A 25 13.66 -0.13 5.02
CA THR A 25 13.08 0.80 4.03
C THR A 25 11.64 1.10 4.42
N VAL A 26 11.24 2.37 4.43
CA VAL A 26 9.87 2.76 4.78
C VAL A 26 9.15 3.33 3.56
N VAL A 27 7.98 2.78 3.25
CA VAL A 27 7.03 3.32 2.27
C VAL A 27 5.78 3.72 3.00
N GLN A 28 5.34 4.97 2.86
CA GLN A 28 4.14 5.50 3.51
C GLN A 28 3.11 5.97 2.50
N ASP A 29 1.83 5.82 2.88
CA ASP A 29 0.69 6.29 2.11
C ASP A 29 0.64 5.73 0.68
N ARG A 30 0.87 4.42 0.52
CA ARG A 30 0.81 3.73 -0.78
C ARG A 30 0.00 2.45 -0.69
N CYS A 31 -0.77 2.12 -1.72
CA CYS A 31 -1.42 0.81 -1.82
C CYS A 31 -0.50 -0.19 -2.53
N MET A 32 -0.27 -1.38 -1.96
CA MET A 32 0.58 -2.39 -2.63
C MET A 32 0.02 -2.76 -4.00
N LYS A 33 -1.30 -2.87 -4.12
CA LYS A 33 -1.97 -3.24 -5.36
C LYS A 33 -1.79 -2.17 -6.43
N ILE A 34 -1.96 -0.90 -6.07
CA ILE A 34 -1.79 0.22 -7.00
C ILE A 34 -0.34 0.28 -7.47
N GLU A 35 0.63 0.17 -6.56
CA GLU A 35 2.05 0.19 -6.93
C GLU A 35 2.45 -1.03 -7.76
N HIS A 36 1.96 -2.21 -7.43
CA HIS A 36 2.18 -3.42 -8.24
C HIS A 36 1.60 -3.23 -9.65
N ALA A 37 0.37 -2.73 -9.76
CA ALA A 37 -0.24 -2.50 -11.06
C ALA A 37 0.39 -1.33 -11.85
N ARG A 38 0.97 -0.34 -11.17
CA ARG A 38 1.73 0.75 -11.81
C ARG A 38 2.94 0.21 -12.59
N PHE A 39 3.57 -0.85 -12.08
CA PHE A 39 4.73 -1.47 -12.71
C PHE A 39 4.40 -2.67 -13.59
N PHE A 40 3.33 -3.42 -13.29
CA PHE A 40 3.02 -4.71 -13.93
C PHE A 40 1.64 -4.77 -14.60
N GLY A 41 0.86 -3.69 -14.58
CA GLY A 41 -0.49 -3.64 -15.13
C GLY A 41 -1.55 -4.38 -14.29
N GLY A 42 -2.74 -4.59 -14.84
CA GLY A 42 -3.78 -5.41 -14.19
C GLY A 42 -4.58 -4.73 -13.08
N LEU A 43 -4.55 -3.40 -12.95
CA LEU A 43 -5.36 -2.71 -11.94
C LEU A 43 -6.87 -3.02 -12.07
N HIS A 44 -7.32 -3.23 -13.32
CA HIS A 44 -8.69 -3.56 -13.70
C HIS A 44 -9.07 -5.04 -13.46
N THR A 45 -8.11 -5.98 -13.43
CA THR A 45 -8.41 -7.41 -13.28
C THR A 45 -8.73 -7.80 -11.82
N VAL A 46 -8.43 -6.91 -10.87
CA VAL A 46 -8.74 -7.11 -9.44
C VAL A 46 -9.62 -5.96 -8.93
N GLY A 47 -10.80 -5.74 -9.51
CA GLY A 47 -11.90 -5.06 -8.81
C GLY A 47 -11.83 -3.54 -8.63
N LEU A 48 -11.06 -2.78 -9.43
CA LEU A 48 -11.13 -1.30 -9.42
C LEU A 48 -12.01 -0.71 -10.54
N ASN A 49 -12.47 -1.52 -11.50
CA ASN A 49 -13.37 -1.10 -12.58
C ASN A 49 -14.74 -1.79 -12.52
N THR A 50 -15.16 -2.26 -11.34
CA THR A 50 -16.49 -2.86 -11.15
C THR A 50 -17.58 -1.82 -10.93
N GLY A 51 -17.22 -0.55 -10.65
CA GLY A 51 -18.18 0.49 -10.24
C GLY A 51 -18.81 0.24 -8.87
N VAL A 52 -18.34 -0.77 -8.13
CA VAL A 52 -18.90 -1.21 -6.84
C VAL A 52 -17.83 -1.11 -5.75
N ILE A 53 -18.04 -0.20 -4.79
CA ILE A 53 -17.24 -0.11 -3.56
C ILE A 53 -18.07 -0.70 -2.41
N LEU A 54 -17.86 -1.98 -2.11
CA LEU A 54 -18.51 -2.67 -0.98
C LEU A 54 -17.47 -3.47 -0.19
N ALA A 55 -17.54 -3.39 1.15
CA ALA A 55 -16.67 -4.14 2.05
C ALA A 55 -17.17 -5.57 2.32
N ARG A 56 -18.32 -5.95 1.76
CA ARG A 56 -18.96 -7.26 1.97
C ARG A 56 -18.73 -8.13 0.74
N LYS A 57 -18.34 -9.39 0.98
CA LYS A 57 -18.22 -10.43 -0.06
C LYS A 57 -19.64 -10.77 -0.56
N LEU A 58 -19.85 -10.76 -1.87
CA LEU A 58 -21.03 -11.36 -2.50
C LEU A 58 -20.97 -12.89 -2.35
#